data_AF-A0A356IKL1-F1
#
_entry.id   AF-A0A356IKL1-F1
#
_cell.length_a   1.000
_cell.length_b   1.000
_cell.length_c   1.000
_cell.angle_alpha   90.00
_cell.angle_beta   90.00
_cell.angle_gamma   90.00
#
_symmetry.space_group_name_H-M   'P 1'
#
loop_
_entity.id
_entity.type
_entity.pdbx_description
1 polymer ?
#
loop_
_entity_poly.entity_id
_entity_poly.type
_entity_poly.pdbx_seq_one_letter_code
_entity_poly.pdbx_strand_id
1 'polypeptide(L)'
;EPVIQARYERVLAAMQDGALPAAEELADNGAKLHELCLKLEIAAGVDSPAEDQQQRMALQVNRLNDGLTHRGEAQSGRELIEQMQIEWAGIGPVTSEARERFGARFRAVLRQIQA
;
A
#
# COMPACT_ATOMS: atom_id res chain seq x y z
N GLU A 1 -2.21 -1.25 -16.87
CA GLU A 1 -2.55 -1.40 -15.43
C GLU A 1 -3.89 -2.10 -15.20
N PRO A 2 -3.90 -3.45 -15.13
CA PRO A 2 -5.11 -4.24 -14.87
C PRO A 2 -5.75 -3.94 -13.50
N VAL A 3 -4.95 -3.54 -12.52
CA VAL A 3 -5.40 -3.18 -11.17
C VAL A 3 -6.32 -1.94 -11.20
N ILE A 4 -5.93 -0.91 -11.96
CA ILE A 4 -6.73 0.33 -12.07
C ILE A 4 -8.02 0.05 -12.84
N GLN A 5 -7.96 -0.78 -13.88
CA GLN A 5 -9.13 -1.22 -14.64
C GLN A 5 -10.13 -1.97 -13.74
N ALA A 6 -9.65 -2.93 -12.93
CA ALA A 6 -10.51 -3.67 -12.01
C ALA A 6 -11.16 -2.74 -10.95
N ARG A 7 -10.42 -1.75 -10.45
CA ARG A 7 -10.97 -0.74 -9.54
C ARG A 7 -12.08 0.08 -10.21
N TYR A 8 -11.86 0.52 -11.45
CA TYR A 8 -12.85 1.26 -12.23
C TYR A 8 -14.14 0.46 -12.43
N GLU A 9 -14.03 -0.81 -12.84
CA GLU A 9 -15.17 -1.70 -13.04
C GLU A 9 -15.98 -1.91 -11.76
N ARG A 10 -15.30 -2.09 -10.61
CA ARG A 10 -15.98 -2.19 -9.30
C ARG A 10 -16.75 -0.92 -8.95
N VAL A 11 -16.19 0.25 -9.23
CA VAL A 11 -16.87 1.53 -8.98
C VAL A 11 -18.11 1.65 -9.87
N LEU A 12 -18.00 1.31 -11.15
CA LEU A 12 -19.15 1.33 -12.06
C LEU A 12 -20.29 0.41 -11.57
N ALA A 13 -19.96 -0.81 -11.16
CA ALA A 13 -20.95 -1.74 -10.63
C ALA A 13 -21.63 -1.19 -9.37
N ALA A 14 -20.84 -0.68 -8.42
CA ALA A 14 -21.39 -0.08 -7.19
C ALA A 14 -22.30 1.14 -7.47
N MET A 15 -21.95 1.97 -8.47
CA MET A 15 -22.77 3.10 -8.90
C MET A 15 -24.09 2.66 -9.54
N GLN A 16 -24.08 1.57 -10.31
CA GLN A 16 -25.29 1.00 -10.93
C GLN A 16 -26.23 0.42 -9.87
N ASP A 17 -25.67 -0.27 -8.88
CA ASP A 17 -26.43 -0.93 -7.81
C ASP A 17 -26.84 0.05 -6.69
N GLY A 18 -26.29 1.27 -6.68
CA GLY A 18 -26.45 2.23 -5.58
C GLY A 18 -25.82 1.74 -4.27
N ALA A 19 -24.89 0.78 -4.36
CA ALA A 19 -24.28 0.14 -3.21
C ALA A 19 -23.25 1.06 -2.55
N LEU A 20 -23.35 1.20 -1.23
CA LEU A 20 -22.32 1.83 -0.42
C LEU A 20 -21.31 0.76 0.04
N PRO A 21 -20.01 1.10 0.14
CA PRO A 21 -19.02 0.16 0.65
C PRO A 21 -19.33 -0.20 2.10
N ALA A 22 -19.18 -1.49 2.43
CA ALA A 22 -19.37 -1.97 3.79
C ALA A 22 -18.28 -1.41 4.72
N ALA A 23 -18.59 -1.24 6.00
CA ALA A 23 -17.62 -0.74 6.98
C ALA A 23 -16.37 -1.63 7.08
N GLU A 24 -16.55 -2.95 6.95
CA GLU A 24 -15.46 -3.92 6.90
C GLU A 24 -14.55 -3.70 5.68
N GLU A 25 -15.12 -3.48 4.49
CA GLU A 25 -14.35 -3.18 3.29
C GLU A 25 -13.51 -1.89 3.43
N LEU A 26 -14.09 -0.86 4.04
CA LEU A 26 -13.39 0.39 4.32
C LEU A 26 -12.22 0.18 5.29
N ALA A 27 -12.41 -0.63 6.33
CA ALA A 27 -11.40 -0.95 7.32
C ALA A 27 -10.25 -1.78 6.71
N ASP A 28 -10.58 -2.82 5.93
CA ASP A 28 -9.62 -3.68 5.25
C ASP A 28 -8.77 -2.89 4.25
N ASN A 29 -9.40 -2.02 3.46
CA ASN A 29 -8.67 -1.16 2.53
C ASN A 29 -7.81 -0.13 3.28
N GLY A 30 -8.25 0.36 4.44
CA GLY A 30 -7.45 1.22 5.31
C GLY A 30 -6.19 0.50 5.83
N ALA A 31 -6.32 -0.75 6.25
CA ALA A 31 -5.19 -1.58 6.67
C ALA A 31 -4.20 -1.84 5.52
N LYS A 32 -4.68 -2.01 4.29
CA LYS A 32 -3.82 -2.12 3.10
C LYS A 32 -3.02 -0.84 2.83
N LEU A 33 -3.62 0.34 2.99
CA LEU A 33 -2.89 1.62 2.86
C LEU A 33 -1.80 1.76 3.93
N HIS A 34 -2.09 1.33 5.15
CA HIS A 34 -1.14 1.32 6.25
C HIS A 34 0.05 0.41 5.97
N GLU A 35 -0.23 -0.84 5.59
CA GLU A 35 0.80 -1.82 5.24
C GLU A 35 1.67 -1.34 4.06
N LEU A 36 1.06 -0.72 3.05
CA LEU A 36 1.80 -0.10 1.93
C LEU A 36 2.75 1.01 2.39
N CYS A 37 2.36 1.84 3.36
CA CYS A 37 3.26 2.85 3.92
C CYS A 37 4.47 2.20 4.58
N LEU A 38 4.27 1.15 5.38
CA LEU A 38 5.35 0.41 6.02
C LEU A 38 6.29 -0.23 4.98
N LYS A 39 5.70 -0.87 3.96
CA LYS A 39 6.46 -1.50 2.87
C LYS A 39 7.33 -0.50 2.14
N LEU A 40 6.80 0.70 1.85
CA LEU A 40 7.52 1.77 1.17
C LEU A 40 8.64 2.34 2.04
N GLU A 41 8.37 2.60 3.32
CA GLU A 41 9.36 3.10 4.27
C GLU A 41 10.54 2.15 4.45
N ILE A 42 10.27 0.84 4.54
CA ILE A 42 11.32 -0.18 4.60
C ILE A 42 12.14 -0.16 3.30
N ALA A 43 11.47 -0.11 2.14
CA ALA A 43 12.17 -0.09 0.84
C ALA A 43 13.00 1.19 0.64
N ALA A 44 12.53 2.32 1.17
CA ALA A 44 13.19 3.61 1.10
C ALA A 44 14.25 3.83 2.20
N GLY A 45 14.36 2.92 3.18
CA GLY A 45 15.24 3.11 4.34
C GLY A 45 14.79 4.23 5.29
N VAL A 46 13.53 4.65 5.22
CA VAL A 46 12.94 5.70 6.07
C VAL A 46 12.35 5.06 7.32
N ASP A 47 12.50 5.71 8.48
CA ASP A 47 11.91 5.24 9.73
C ASP A 47 10.38 5.32 9.73
N SER A 48 9.75 4.29 10.27
CA SER A 48 8.30 4.29 10.53
C SER A 48 7.98 5.03 11.83
N PRO A 49 6.75 5.56 12.00
CA PRO A 49 6.28 6.12 13.27
C PRO A 49 6.44 5.13 14.44
N ALA A 50 6.57 5.65 15.66
CA ALA A 50 6.87 4.83 16.85
C ALA A 50 5.86 3.69 17.09
N GLU A 51 4.57 3.97 16.90
CA GLU A 51 3.48 2.99 17.04
C GLU A 51 3.54 1.83 16.03
N ASP A 52 4.26 2.02 14.92
CA ASP A 52 4.33 1.07 13.82
C ASP A 52 5.62 0.23 13.82
N GLN A 53 6.55 0.47 14.75
CA GLN A 53 7.86 -0.18 14.72
C GLN A 53 7.78 -1.69 14.88
N GLN A 54 6.81 -2.19 15.66
CA GLN A 54 6.60 -3.63 15.80
C GLN A 54 6.12 -4.26 14.48
N GLN A 55 5.18 -3.63 13.79
CA GLN A 55 4.65 -4.13 12.52
C GLN A 55 5.67 -4.02 11.39
N ARG A 56 6.44 -2.92 11.37
CA ARG A 56 7.61 -2.76 10.47
C ARG A 56 8.59 -3.92 10.62
N MET A 57 8.98 -4.24 11.86
CA MET A 57 9.91 -5.33 12.13
C MET A 57 9.34 -6.69 11.66
N ALA A 58 8.06 -6.95 11.91
CA ALA A 58 7.40 -8.17 11.42
C ALA A 58 7.46 -8.29 9.89
N LEU A 59 7.23 -7.19 9.16
CA LEU A 59 7.34 -7.17 7.69
C LEU A 59 8.77 -7.41 7.20
N GLN A 60 9.79 -6.87 7.89
CA GLN A 60 11.19 -7.12 7.56
C GLN A 60 11.58 -8.59 7.75
N VAL A 61 11.09 -9.23 8.82
CA VAL A 61 11.31 -10.67 9.06
C VAL A 61 10.61 -11.52 7.98
N ASN A 62 9.36 -11.20 7.63
CA ASN A 62 8.64 -11.91 6.59
C ASN A 62 9.37 -11.84 5.24
N ARG A 63 9.83 -10.65 4.84
CA ARG A 63 10.62 -10.47 3.62
C ARG A 63 11.91 -11.29 3.61
N LEU A 64 12.60 -11.40 4.75
CA LEU A 64 13.81 -12.21 4.86
C LEU A 64 13.49 -13.71 4.62
N ASN A 65 12.41 -14.22 5.22
CA ASN A 65 11.97 -15.60 5.02
C ASN A 65 11.59 -15.87 3.55
N ASP A 66 10.91 -14.93 2.91
CA ASP A 66 10.52 -15.03 1.50
C ASP A 66 11.74 -15.05 0.58
N GLY A 67 12.72 -14.16 0.82
CA GLY A 67 13.96 -14.09 0.05
C GLY A 67 14.88 -15.30 0.22
N LEU A 68 14.85 -15.97 1.38
CA LEU A 68 15.56 -17.25 1.59
C LEU A 68 14.90 -18.40 0.81
N THR A 69 13.60 -18.32 0.56
CA THR A 69 12.81 -19.36 -0.11
C THR A 69 12.78 -19.17 -1.64
N HIS A 70 12.72 -17.92 -2.12
CA HIS A 70 12.64 -17.58 -3.55
C HIS A 70 13.95 -16.97 -4.07
N ARG A 71 14.75 -17.78 -4.78
CA ARG A 71 15.90 -17.31 -5.58
C ARG A 71 15.45 -16.84 -6.98
N GLY A 72 14.49 -15.93 -7.02
CA GLY A 72 14.06 -15.26 -8.26
C GLY A 72 14.98 -14.09 -8.64
N GLU A 73 14.81 -13.54 -9.85
CA GLU A 73 15.48 -12.30 -10.25
C GLU A 73 15.10 -11.17 -9.29
N ALA A 74 16.11 -10.48 -8.76
CA ALA A 74 15.90 -9.40 -7.82
C ALA A 74 15.30 -8.19 -8.55
N GLN A 75 14.05 -7.83 -8.23
CA GLN A 75 13.43 -6.60 -8.69
C GLN A 75 14.27 -5.39 -8.22
N SER A 76 14.49 -4.40 -9.10
CA SER A 76 15.17 -3.17 -8.70
C SER A 76 14.33 -2.37 -7.71
N GLY A 77 14.97 -1.56 -6.86
CA GLY A 77 14.26 -0.72 -5.90
C GLY A 77 13.27 0.23 -6.57
N ARG A 78 13.61 0.75 -7.77
CA ARG A 78 12.73 1.62 -8.54
C ARG A 78 11.47 0.90 -9.01
N GLU A 79 11.60 -0.28 -9.61
CA GLU A 79 10.45 -1.07 -10.06
C GLU A 79 9.54 -1.46 -8.89
N LEU A 80 10.13 -1.77 -7.73
CA LEU A 80 9.37 -2.06 -6.52
C LEU A 80 8.56 -0.84 -6.05
N ILE A 81 9.14 0.36 -6.08
CA ILE A 81 8.45 1.60 -5.72
C ILE A 81 7.35 1.96 -6.73
N GLU A 82 7.59 1.75 -8.03
CA GLU A 82 6.57 1.93 -9.07
C GLU A 82 5.40 0.94 -8.87
N GLN A 83 5.69 -0.31 -8.53
CA GLN A 83 4.67 -1.31 -8.20
C GLN A 83 3.82 -0.92 -6.99
N MET A 84 4.43 -0.38 -5.92
CA MET A 84 3.68 0.10 -4.75
C MET A 84 2.77 1.28 -5.08
N GLN A 85 3.15 2.16 -6.02
CA GLN A 85 2.30 3.26 -6.48
C GLN A 85 1.08 2.75 -7.26
N ILE A 86 1.28 1.72 -8.09
CA ILE A 86 0.18 1.04 -8.80
C ILE A 86 -0.76 0.35 -7.80
N GLU A 87 -0.22 -0.36 -6.81
CA GLU A 87 -1.01 -1.01 -5.75
C GLU A 87 -1.81 0.01 -4.94
N TRP A 88 -1.19 1.13 -4.56
CA TRP A 88 -1.86 2.25 -3.92
C TRP A 88 -3.04 2.77 -4.74
N ALA A 89 -2.85 2.94 -6.06
CA ALA A 89 -3.91 3.36 -6.97
C ALA A 89 -5.01 2.30 -7.12
N GLY A 90 -4.71 1.03 -6.87
CA GLY A 90 -5.66 -0.08 -6.88
C GLY A 90 -6.57 -0.18 -5.68
N ILE A 91 -6.15 0.36 -4.54
CA ILE A 91 -6.93 0.26 -3.30
C ILE A 91 -8.27 0.98 -3.47
N GLY A 92 -9.34 0.26 -3.10
CA GLY A 92 -10.72 0.68 -3.20
C GLY A 92 -11.10 1.77 -2.18
N PRO A 93 -12.39 1.91 -1.85
CA PRO A 93 -12.85 2.93 -0.94
C PRO A 93 -12.27 2.71 0.48
N VAL A 94 -11.98 3.82 1.14
CA VAL A 94 -11.48 3.90 2.52
C VAL A 94 -12.16 5.08 3.22
N THR A 95 -12.05 5.15 4.54
CA THR A 95 -12.45 6.37 5.26
C THR A 95 -11.57 7.56 4.86
N SER A 96 -12.13 8.77 4.92
CA SER A 96 -11.37 10.00 4.64
C SER A 96 -10.16 10.15 5.56
N GLU A 97 -10.31 9.80 6.84
CA GLU A 97 -9.23 9.82 7.83
C GLU A 97 -8.06 8.91 7.41
N ALA A 98 -8.34 7.66 7.05
CA ALA A 98 -7.30 6.73 6.59
C ALA A 98 -6.64 7.24 5.30
N ARG A 99 -7.42 7.78 4.36
CA ARG A 99 -6.91 8.33 3.09
C ARG A 99 -5.96 9.50 3.31
N GLU A 100 -6.32 10.42 4.19
CA GLU A 100 -5.53 11.60 4.50
C GLU A 100 -4.24 11.21 5.24
N ARG A 101 -4.39 10.44 6.32
CA ARG A 101 -3.28 10.01 7.17
C ARG A 101 -2.23 9.24 6.37
N PHE A 102 -2.62 8.16 5.71
CA PHE A 102 -1.66 7.33 4.98
C PHE A 102 -1.24 7.98 3.66
N GLY A 103 -2.11 8.78 3.03
CA GLY A 103 -1.75 9.50 1.81
C GLY A 103 -0.68 10.57 2.03
N ALA A 104 -0.77 11.33 3.13
CA ALA A 104 0.26 12.30 3.50
C ALA A 104 1.60 11.62 3.75
N ARG A 105 1.58 10.49 4.47
CA ARG A 105 2.76 9.68 4.80
C ARG A 105 3.41 9.08 3.55
N PHE A 106 2.64 8.42 2.69
CA PHE A 106 3.13 7.81 1.44
C PHE A 106 3.80 8.86 0.54
N ARG A 107 3.15 10.01 0.33
CA ARG A 107 3.72 11.13 -0.46
C ARG A 107 4.96 11.74 0.19
N ALA A 108 5.06 11.76 1.52
CA ALA A 108 6.24 12.27 2.20
C ALA A 108 7.47 11.41 1.89
N VAL A 109 7.33 10.08 1.92
CA VAL A 109 8.42 9.15 1.60
C VAL A 109 8.80 9.24 0.12
N LEU A 110 7.82 9.26 -0.80
CA LEU A 110 8.09 9.40 -2.23
C LEU A 110 8.91 10.66 -2.57
N ARG A 111 8.62 11.79 -1.91
CA ARG A 111 9.39 13.02 -2.12
C ARG A 111 10.83 12.92 -1.64
N GLN A 112 11.11 12.15 -0.58
CA GLN A 112 12.48 12.00 -0.06
C GLN A 112 13.36 11.16 -0.98
N ILE A 113 12.79 10.16 -1.66
CA ILE A 113 13.53 9.26 -2.55
C ILE A 113 13.63 9.78 -4.00
N GLN A 114 12.84 10.80 -4.36
CA GLN A 114 12.88 11.46 -5.67
C GLN A 114 13.75 12.73 -5.68
N ALA A 115 14.18 13.21 -4.51
CA ALA A 115 15.07 14.35 -4.34
C ALA A 115 16.54 13.93 -4.47
#